data_AF-A0A976IN69-F1
#
_entry.id   AF-A0A976IN69-F1
#
_cell.length_a   1.000
_cell.length_b   1.000
_cell.length_c   1.000
_cell.angle_alpha   90.00
_cell.angle_beta   90.00
_cell.angle_gamma   90.00
#
_symmetry.space_group_name_H-M   'P 1'
#
loop_
_entity.id
_entity.type
_entity.pdbx_description
1 polymer ?
#
loop_
_entity_poly.entity_id
_entity_poly.type
_entity_poly.pdbx_seq_one_letter_code
_entity_poly.pdbx_strand_id
1 'polypeptide(L)'
;YIGWDVGGWNCDKNKSSRDALVVLDANRTLLGQPWRGNLHAAINQANTTAEWVQALLDCCQVAYSPDDLPSVILAIDTPLGFLQAFRQLINGEGAAGPIADSATNPYLYRRTARYLFEQGLAPLSPVKDMIGSQATKGMHALARFASRSTQMGVWQGATFVPKDGVEYG
;
A
#
# COMPACT_ATOMS: atom_id res chain seq x y z
N TYR A 1 6.68 11.70 -6.41
CA TYR A 1 5.64 10.99 -5.63
C TYR A 1 5.05 9.88 -6.47
N ILE A 2 4.71 8.74 -5.88
CA ILE A 2 3.99 7.65 -6.54
C ILE A 2 2.72 7.39 -5.74
N GLY A 3 1.57 7.34 -6.39
CA GLY A 3 0.31 6.88 -5.81
C GLY A 3 -0.01 5.47 -6.29
N TRP A 4 -0.40 4.59 -5.38
CA TRP A 4 -0.76 3.20 -5.68
C TRP A 4 -2.12 2.84 -5.06
N ASP A 5 -3.12 2.64 -5.91
CA ASP A 5 -4.37 1.95 -5.56
C ASP A 5 -4.15 0.44 -5.69
N VAL A 6 -4.21 -0.26 -4.55
CA VAL A 6 -3.72 -1.63 -4.45
C VAL A 6 -4.76 -2.61 -4.98
N GLY A 7 -4.35 -3.40 -5.97
CA GLY A 7 -5.13 -4.49 -6.52
C GLY A 7 -4.98 -5.81 -5.74
N GLY A 8 -5.78 -6.80 -6.10
CA GLY A 8 -5.63 -8.16 -5.57
C GLY A 8 -4.36 -8.84 -6.09
N TRP A 9 -3.95 -9.94 -5.45
CA TRP A 9 -2.77 -10.72 -5.88
C TRP A 9 -2.91 -11.32 -7.30
N ASN A 10 -4.09 -11.86 -7.63
CA ASN A 10 -4.35 -12.55 -8.90
C ASN A 10 -5.40 -11.78 -9.74
N CYS A 11 -5.19 -10.47 -9.92
CA CYS A 11 -6.17 -9.57 -10.54
C CYS A 11 -6.10 -9.50 -12.08
N ASP A 12 -5.31 -10.34 -12.74
CA ASP A 12 -5.08 -10.27 -14.20
C ASP A 12 -6.39 -10.40 -15.01
N LYS A 13 -7.33 -11.23 -14.52
CA LYS A 13 -8.62 -11.49 -15.17
C LYS A 13 -9.73 -10.53 -14.75
N ASN A 14 -9.56 -9.78 -13.66
CA ASN A 14 -10.57 -8.87 -13.15
C ASN A 14 -10.11 -7.41 -13.25
N LYS A 15 -10.61 -6.70 -14.27
CA LYS A 15 -10.24 -5.30 -14.53
C LYS A 15 -10.56 -4.34 -13.38
N SER A 16 -11.53 -4.67 -12.52
CA SER A 16 -11.92 -3.80 -11.40
C SER A 16 -11.09 -3.99 -10.14
N SER A 17 -10.23 -5.02 -10.06
CA SER A 17 -9.38 -5.29 -8.90
C SER A 17 -7.88 -5.17 -9.18
N ARG A 18 -7.53 -4.55 -10.31
CA ARG A 18 -6.14 -4.31 -10.73
C ARG A 18 -5.50 -3.20 -9.91
N ASP A 19 -4.18 -3.29 -9.78
CA ASP A 19 -3.37 -2.19 -9.28
C ASP A 19 -3.49 -0.99 -10.24
N ALA A 20 -3.51 0.22 -9.69
CA ALA A 20 -3.35 1.44 -10.46
C ALA A 20 -2.22 2.29 -9.90
N LEU A 21 -1.38 2.83 -10.79
CA LEU A 21 -0.24 3.68 -10.44
C LEU A 21 -0.31 5.02 -11.14
N VAL A 22 0.12 6.06 -10.44
CA VAL A 22 0.35 7.41 -10.97
C VAL A 22 1.64 7.96 -10.38
N VAL A 23 2.46 8.62 -11.19
CA VAL A 23 3.69 9.28 -10.74
C VAL A 23 3.56 10.78 -10.93
N LEU A 24 3.90 11.55 -9.90
CA LEU A 24 3.90 13.01 -9.92
C LEU A 24 5.29 13.57 -9.58
N ASP A 25 5.65 14.70 -10.19
CA ASP A 25 6.83 15.49 -9.80
C ASP A 25 6.58 16.30 -8.50
N ALA A 26 7.57 17.12 -8.10
CA ALA A 26 7.46 17.99 -6.93
C ALA A 26 6.35 19.06 -7.04
N ASN A 27 6.00 19.46 -8.27
CA ASN A 27 4.96 20.44 -8.57
C ASN A 27 3.56 19.80 -8.68
N ARG A 28 3.44 18.48 -8.45
CA ARG A 28 2.23 17.66 -8.64
C ARG A 28 1.82 17.54 -10.11
N THR A 29 2.76 17.73 -11.04
CA THR A 29 2.57 17.45 -12.46
C THR A 29 2.71 15.96 -12.71
N LEU A 30 1.85 15.40 -13.56
CA LEU A 30 1.93 14.02 -14.00
C LEU A 30 3.24 13.74 -14.76
N LEU A 31 3.93 12.68 -14.37
CA LEU A 31 5.09 12.13 -15.08
C LEU A 31 4.72 10.80 -15.74
N GLY A 32 5.19 10.59 -16.97
CA GLY A 32 4.91 9.36 -17.72
C GLY A 32 3.41 9.18 -18.01
N GLN A 33 2.91 7.96 -17.81
CA GLN A 33 1.52 7.56 -18.04
C GLN A 33 0.95 6.84 -16.81
N PRO A 34 -0.32 7.08 -16.44
CA PRO A 34 -1.02 6.25 -15.47
C PRO A 34 -1.04 4.80 -15.92
N TRP A 35 -0.78 3.89 -14.99
CA TRP A 35 -0.71 2.46 -15.29
C TRP A 35 -1.80 1.67 -14.58
N ARG A 36 -2.29 0.60 -15.22
CA ARG A 36 -3.20 -0.38 -14.63
C ARG A 36 -2.80 -1.80 -14.98
N GLY A 37 -2.61 -2.65 -13.98
CA GLY A 37 -2.19 -4.04 -14.18
C GLY A 37 -2.10 -4.83 -12.88
N ASN A 38 -1.18 -5.77 -12.83
CA ASN A 38 -0.91 -6.58 -11.65
C ASN A 38 0.58 -6.49 -11.26
N LEU A 39 0.86 -5.92 -10.09
CA LEU A 39 2.23 -5.78 -9.56
C LEU A 39 2.79 -7.06 -8.91
N HIS A 40 2.05 -8.16 -8.90
CA HIS A 40 2.51 -9.43 -8.29
C HIS A 40 3.88 -9.88 -8.80
N ALA A 41 4.12 -9.82 -10.13
CA ALA A 41 5.40 -10.21 -10.70
C ALA A 41 6.53 -9.26 -10.26
N ALA A 42 6.32 -7.95 -10.35
CA ALA A 42 7.29 -6.93 -9.93
C ALA A 42 7.65 -7.06 -8.44
N ILE A 43 6.65 -7.25 -7.58
CA ILE A 43 6.86 -7.49 -6.14
C ILE A 43 7.72 -8.74 -5.94
N ASN A 44 7.42 -9.85 -6.61
CA ASN A 44 8.17 -11.09 -6.43
C ASN A 44 9.61 -11.01 -6.93
N GLN A 45 9.83 -10.35 -8.06
CA GLN A 45 11.13 -10.30 -8.75
C GLN A 45 12.10 -9.29 -8.11
N ALA A 46 11.61 -8.20 -7.52
CA ALA A 46 12.46 -7.21 -6.89
C ALA A 46 13.07 -7.72 -5.57
N ASN A 47 14.38 -7.74 -5.49
CA ASN A 47 15.15 -8.11 -4.29
C ASN A 47 15.50 -6.90 -3.44
N THR A 48 15.51 -5.71 -4.02
CA THR A 48 15.88 -4.45 -3.35
C THR A 48 14.79 -3.40 -3.47
N THR A 49 14.79 -2.41 -2.57
CA THR A 49 13.91 -1.23 -2.68
C THR A 49 14.14 -0.48 -3.99
N ALA A 50 15.39 -0.42 -4.48
CA ALA A 50 15.71 0.25 -5.74
C ALA A 50 15.07 -0.46 -6.95
N GLU A 51 15.21 -1.80 -7.04
CA GLU A 51 14.56 -2.60 -8.09
C GLU A 51 13.04 -2.48 -8.04
N TRP A 52 12.45 -2.38 -6.84
CA TRP A 52 11.02 -2.14 -6.69
C TRP A 52 10.62 -0.77 -7.24
N VAL A 53 11.35 0.29 -6.90
CA VAL A 53 11.07 1.65 -7.40
C VAL A 53 11.24 1.71 -8.92
N GLN A 54 12.28 1.10 -9.48
CA GLN A 54 12.48 0.99 -10.94
C GLN A 54 11.25 0.34 -11.60
N ALA A 55 10.81 -0.82 -11.10
CA ALA A 55 9.65 -1.50 -11.66
C ALA A 55 8.37 -0.64 -11.65
N LEU A 56 8.17 0.17 -10.60
CA LEU A 56 7.04 1.11 -10.53
C LEU A 56 7.14 2.24 -11.56
N LEU A 57 8.33 2.83 -11.72
CA LEU A 57 8.58 3.89 -12.70
C LEU A 57 8.45 3.36 -14.13
N ASP A 58 8.96 2.14 -14.39
CA ASP A 58 8.87 1.46 -15.69
C ASP A 58 7.42 1.16 -16.06
N CYS A 59 6.59 0.69 -15.12
CA CYS A 59 5.15 0.52 -15.34
C CYS A 59 4.49 1.81 -15.83
N CYS A 60 4.91 2.96 -15.29
CA CYS A 60 4.39 4.27 -15.64
C CYS A 60 5.17 4.95 -16.79
N GLN A 61 6.14 4.28 -17.41
CA GLN A 61 6.95 4.83 -18.50
C GLN A 61 7.63 6.16 -18.14
N VAL A 62 8.07 6.31 -16.89
CA VAL A 62 8.80 7.49 -16.42
C VAL A 62 10.27 7.32 -16.78
N ALA A 63 10.85 8.32 -17.45
CA ALA A 63 12.28 8.34 -17.74
C ALA A 63 13.08 8.73 -16.49
N TYR A 64 14.13 7.97 -16.20
CA TYR A 64 15.12 8.26 -15.14
C TYR A 64 16.50 7.77 -15.59
N SER A 65 17.56 8.32 -15.00
CA SER A 65 18.91 7.81 -15.24
C SER A 65 19.13 6.55 -14.38
N PRO A 66 19.62 5.44 -14.95
CA PRO A 66 19.89 4.22 -14.18
C PRO A 66 20.87 4.42 -13.02
N ASP A 67 21.80 5.36 -13.17
CA ASP A 67 22.81 5.70 -12.16
C ASP A 67 22.31 6.72 -11.11
N ASP A 68 21.13 7.33 -11.34
CA ASP A 68 20.54 8.34 -10.48
C ASP A 68 19.04 8.09 -10.32
N LEU A 69 18.72 7.01 -9.61
CA LEU A 69 17.35 6.65 -9.29
C LEU A 69 16.79 7.65 -8.27
N PRO A 70 15.65 8.32 -8.53
CA PRO A 70 15.14 9.34 -7.64
C PRO A 70 14.66 8.76 -6.32
N SER A 71 14.81 9.54 -5.25
CA SER A 71 14.10 9.27 -4.00
C SER A 71 12.60 9.47 -4.22
N VAL A 72 11.80 8.50 -3.75
CA VAL A 72 10.34 8.51 -3.94
C VAL A 72 9.59 8.43 -2.62
N ILE A 73 8.46 9.13 -2.58
CA ILE A 73 7.42 8.91 -1.58
C ILE A 73 6.31 8.13 -2.28
N LEU A 74 6.04 6.92 -1.79
CA LEU A 74 4.98 6.03 -2.27
C LEU A 74 3.78 6.11 -1.32
N ALA A 75 2.66 6.62 -1.80
CA ALA A 75 1.37 6.57 -1.11
C ALA A 75 0.65 5.26 -1.50
N ILE A 76 0.26 4.46 -0.51
CA ILE A 76 -0.35 3.15 -0.70
C ILE A 76 -1.81 3.20 -0.23
N ASP A 77 -2.76 2.96 -1.12
CA ASP A 77 -4.18 2.91 -0.81
C ASP A 77 -4.66 1.46 -0.60
N THR A 78 -4.49 0.99 0.64
CA THR A 78 -5.03 -0.28 1.13
C THR A 78 -4.98 -0.31 2.65
N PRO A 79 -5.73 -1.17 3.36
CA PRO A 79 -5.46 -1.41 4.77
C PRO A 79 -4.03 -1.97 4.96
N LEU A 80 -3.17 -1.22 5.65
CA LEU A 80 -1.82 -1.66 6.05
C LEU A 80 -1.77 -2.21 7.48
N GLY A 81 -2.92 -2.34 8.12
CA GLY A 81 -3.06 -2.87 9.47
C GLY A 81 -4.50 -3.28 9.73
N PHE A 82 -4.67 -4.16 10.72
CA PHE A 82 -5.97 -4.68 11.10
C PHE A 82 -6.44 -4.13 12.44
N LEU A 83 -7.74 -4.22 12.67
CA LEU A 83 -8.41 -3.70 13.86
C LEU A 83 -7.88 -4.42 15.11
N GLN A 84 -7.74 -3.69 16.22
CA GLN A 84 -7.19 -4.25 17.45
C GLN A 84 -7.95 -5.48 17.94
N ALA A 85 -9.29 -5.45 17.91
CA ALA A 85 -10.09 -6.60 18.28
C ALA A 85 -9.82 -7.82 17.38
N PHE A 86 -9.64 -7.61 16.06
CA PHE A 86 -9.30 -8.69 15.14
C PHE A 86 -7.91 -9.25 15.43
N ARG A 87 -6.93 -8.39 15.72
CA ARG A 87 -5.57 -8.80 16.13
C ARG A 87 -5.60 -9.64 17.40
N GLN A 88 -6.35 -9.21 18.41
CA GLN A 88 -6.53 -9.96 19.66
C GLN A 88 -7.14 -11.34 19.40
N LEU A 89 -8.19 -11.40 18.57
CA LEU A 89 -8.86 -12.64 18.22
C LEU A 89 -7.91 -13.66 17.57
N ILE A 90 -7.13 -13.23 16.55
CA ILE A 90 -6.21 -14.14 15.84
C ILE A 90 -4.97 -14.50 16.65
N ASN A 91 -4.62 -13.68 17.66
CA ASN A 91 -3.54 -13.97 18.60
C ASN A 91 -3.99 -14.83 19.79
N GLY A 92 -5.28 -15.16 19.91
CA GLY A 92 -5.82 -15.90 21.05
C GLY A 92 -5.89 -15.08 22.35
N GLU A 93 -5.82 -13.74 22.26
CA GLU A 93 -5.85 -12.83 23.41
C GLU A 93 -7.28 -12.56 23.93
N GLY A 94 -8.29 -13.01 23.21
CA GLY A 94 -9.70 -12.93 23.61
C GLY A 94 -10.65 -12.56 22.47
N ALA A 95 -11.94 -12.78 22.69
CA ALA A 95 -13.00 -12.35 21.78
C ALA A 95 -13.56 -10.99 22.23
N ALA A 96 -13.96 -10.17 21.25
CA ALA A 96 -14.84 -9.04 21.50
C ALA A 96 -16.18 -9.51 22.08
N GLY A 97 -16.87 -8.60 22.78
CA GLY A 97 -18.21 -8.86 23.32
C GLY A 97 -19.29 -9.12 22.26
N PRO A 98 -20.57 -9.09 22.65
CA PRO A 98 -21.69 -9.35 21.73
C PRO A 98 -21.63 -8.51 20.45
N ILE A 99 -21.85 -9.16 19.31
CA ILE A 99 -21.88 -8.53 17.99
C ILE A 99 -23.34 -8.32 17.59
N ALA A 100 -23.75 -7.07 17.41
CA ALA A 100 -25.12 -6.73 17.02
C ALA A 100 -25.24 -6.63 15.49
N ASP A 101 -24.69 -5.57 14.90
CA ASP A 101 -24.85 -5.23 13.49
C ASP A 101 -23.50 -4.96 12.82
N SER A 102 -23.51 -4.98 11.47
CA SER A 102 -22.27 -4.86 10.68
C SER A 102 -21.51 -3.57 11.01
N ALA A 103 -22.21 -2.44 11.07
CA ALA A 103 -21.63 -1.11 11.32
C ALA A 103 -20.89 -1.01 12.67
N THR A 104 -21.39 -1.72 13.68
CA THR A 104 -20.87 -1.72 15.05
C THR A 104 -19.88 -2.87 15.30
N ASN A 105 -19.73 -3.81 14.36
CA ASN A 105 -18.85 -4.95 14.50
C ASN A 105 -17.36 -4.52 14.61
N PRO A 106 -16.69 -4.80 15.75
CA PRO A 106 -15.34 -4.33 16.03
C PRO A 106 -14.24 -4.98 15.18
N TYR A 107 -14.59 -5.97 14.36
CA TYR A 107 -13.67 -6.67 13.45
C TYR A 107 -13.71 -6.14 12.01
N LEU A 108 -14.68 -5.30 11.63
CA LEU A 108 -14.96 -5.00 10.22
C LEU A 108 -14.45 -3.64 9.74
N TYR A 109 -14.69 -2.58 10.51
CA TYR A 109 -14.50 -1.20 10.03
C TYR A 109 -13.47 -0.40 10.83
N ARG A 110 -12.56 0.25 10.10
CA ARG A 110 -11.59 1.21 10.67
C ARG A 110 -12.34 2.35 11.37
N ARG A 111 -11.66 3.10 12.25
CA ARG A 111 -12.28 4.24 12.98
C ARG A 111 -12.96 5.23 12.04
N THR A 112 -12.32 5.60 10.93
CA THR A 112 -12.88 6.53 9.93
C THR A 112 -14.16 5.98 9.29
N ALA A 113 -14.21 4.69 8.98
CA ALA A 113 -15.41 4.05 8.41
C ALA A 113 -16.55 3.97 9.45
N ARG A 114 -16.24 3.69 10.72
CA ARG A 114 -17.23 3.75 11.81
C ARG A 114 -17.77 5.16 12.02
N TYR A 115 -16.91 6.18 11.92
CA TYR A 115 -17.33 7.58 11.98
C TYR A 115 -18.31 7.92 10.85
N LEU A 116 -18.11 7.39 9.63
CA LEU A 116 -19.09 7.57 8.55
C LEU A 116 -20.46 6.96 8.88
N PHE A 117 -20.50 5.77 9.50
CA PHE A 117 -21.76 5.20 10.00
C PHE A 117 -22.41 6.08 11.07
N GLU A 118 -21.63 6.67 11.98
CA GLU A 118 -22.13 7.64 12.98
C GLU A 118 -22.76 8.88 12.31
N GLN A 119 -22.35 9.22 11.08
CA GLN A 119 -22.94 10.30 10.28
C GLN A 119 -24.07 9.84 9.34
N GLY A 120 -24.53 8.59 9.44
CA GLY A 120 -25.58 8.04 8.57
C GLY A 120 -25.09 7.64 7.16
N LEU A 121 -23.78 7.57 6.93
CA LEU A 121 -23.18 7.14 5.67
C LEU A 121 -22.75 5.67 5.76
N ALA A 122 -22.91 4.94 4.65
CA ALA A 122 -22.49 3.54 4.56
C ALA A 122 -21.16 3.42 3.79
N PRO A 123 -20.00 3.24 4.47
CA PRO A 123 -18.74 2.95 3.80
C PRO A 123 -18.84 1.64 3.00
N LEU A 124 -18.34 1.67 1.77
CA LEU A 124 -18.58 0.62 0.77
C LEU A 124 -17.79 -0.67 1.02
N SER A 125 -16.64 -0.61 1.72
CA SER A 125 -15.71 -1.75 1.80
C SER A 125 -15.21 -1.99 3.22
N PRO A 126 -15.72 -3.00 3.94
CA PRO A 126 -15.14 -3.39 5.23
C PRO A 126 -13.76 -4.01 5.02
N VAL A 127 -12.89 -3.89 6.04
CA VAL A 127 -11.53 -4.44 5.99
C VAL A 127 -11.54 -5.95 5.78
N LYS A 128 -12.58 -6.67 6.26
CA LYS A 128 -12.71 -8.13 6.09
C LYS A 128 -12.62 -8.58 4.63
N ASP A 129 -13.16 -7.79 3.69
CA ASP A 129 -13.22 -8.18 2.27
C ASP A 129 -11.89 -7.97 1.56
N MET A 130 -10.96 -7.28 2.23
CA MET A 130 -9.60 -7.02 1.76
C MET A 130 -8.58 -7.98 2.40
N ILE A 131 -8.97 -8.75 3.43
CA ILE A 131 -8.10 -9.74 4.07
C ILE A 131 -7.72 -10.81 3.05
N GLY A 132 -6.42 -11.05 2.85
CA GLY A 132 -5.91 -12.00 1.86
C GLY A 132 -5.88 -11.47 0.41
N SER A 133 -6.34 -10.24 0.17
CA SER A 133 -6.34 -9.59 -1.15
C SER A 133 -5.44 -8.34 -1.13
N GLN A 134 -5.99 -7.16 -1.38
CA GLN A 134 -5.27 -5.89 -1.45
C GLN A 134 -4.48 -5.58 -0.17
N ALA A 135 -5.04 -5.89 1.00
CA ALA A 135 -4.39 -5.59 2.28
C ALA A 135 -3.08 -6.37 2.43
N THR A 136 -3.12 -7.70 2.20
CA THR A 136 -1.91 -8.53 2.34
C THR A 136 -0.89 -8.22 1.24
N LYS A 137 -1.33 -7.80 0.05
CA LYS A 137 -0.43 -7.35 -1.01
C LYS A 137 0.35 -6.09 -0.63
N GLY A 138 -0.34 -5.05 -0.17
CA GLY A 138 0.32 -3.82 0.28
C GLY A 138 1.19 -4.05 1.51
N MET A 139 0.71 -4.80 2.50
CA MET A 139 1.50 -5.15 3.69
C MET A 139 2.76 -5.96 3.34
N HIS A 140 2.66 -6.88 2.39
CA HIS A 140 3.82 -7.67 1.93
C HIS A 140 4.85 -6.81 1.21
N ALA A 141 4.41 -5.95 0.27
CA ALA A 141 5.31 -5.03 -0.43
C ALA A 141 5.99 -4.07 0.56
N LEU A 142 5.23 -3.53 1.52
CA LEU A 142 5.74 -2.68 2.59
C LEU A 142 6.81 -3.40 3.42
N ALA A 143 6.54 -4.61 3.88
CA ALA A 143 7.48 -5.39 4.67
C ALA A 143 8.78 -5.73 3.91
N ARG A 144 8.71 -5.87 2.58
CA ARG A 144 9.90 -6.15 1.75
C ARG A 144 10.75 -4.92 1.45
N PHE A 145 10.11 -3.81 1.13
CA PHE A 145 10.81 -2.66 0.53
C PHE A 145 10.89 -1.43 1.45
N ALA A 146 10.10 -1.40 2.53
CA ALA A 146 10.10 -0.33 3.52
C ALA A 146 9.65 -0.85 4.91
N SER A 147 10.44 -1.74 5.51
CA SER A 147 10.09 -2.39 6.79
C SER A 147 10.24 -1.48 8.02
N ARG A 148 11.04 -0.41 7.93
CA ARG A 148 11.33 0.46 9.09
C ARG A 148 10.21 1.46 9.31
N SER A 149 9.35 1.22 10.30
CA SER A 149 8.38 2.21 10.76
C SER A 149 9.11 3.38 11.44
N THR A 150 8.87 4.60 10.98
CA THR A 150 9.43 5.82 11.60
C THR A 150 8.40 6.55 12.45
N GLN A 151 7.14 6.51 12.03
CA GLN A 151 5.98 7.03 12.74
C GLN A 151 4.71 6.32 12.23
N MET A 152 3.57 6.56 12.88
CA MET A 152 2.31 5.96 12.45
C MET A 152 2.01 6.33 10.99
N GLY A 153 1.84 5.31 10.15
CA GLY A 153 1.51 5.50 8.73
C GLY A 153 2.68 5.88 7.83
N VAL A 154 3.92 5.91 8.35
CA VAL A 154 5.11 6.23 7.54
C VAL A 154 6.21 5.21 7.80
N TRP A 155 6.68 4.62 6.71
CA TRP A 155 7.76 3.66 6.71
C TRP A 155 8.87 4.11 5.77
N GLN A 156 10.09 3.68 6.08
CA GLN A 156 11.29 4.03 5.34
C GLN A 156 11.92 2.77 4.75
N GLY A 157 12.22 2.82 3.46
CA GLY A 157 13.04 1.83 2.74
C GLY A 157 14.53 2.03 2.97
N ALA A 158 15.33 1.14 2.39
CA ALA A 158 16.77 1.34 2.35
C ALA A 158 17.08 2.64 1.58
N THR A 159 17.93 3.49 2.15
CA THR A 159 18.50 4.63 1.42
C THR A 159 19.38 4.08 0.31
N PHE A 160 19.12 4.50 -0.92
CA PHE A 160 20.08 4.31 -2.00
C PHE A 160 21.29 5.20 -1.69
N VAL A 161 22.43 4.58 -1.43
CA VAL A 161 23.72 5.27 -1.41
C VAL A 161 24.31 5.05 -2.80
N PRO A 162 24.43 6.10 -3.63
CA PRO A 162 25.10 5.99 -4.92
C PRO A 162 26.51 5.41 -4.71
N LYS A 163 27.02 4.64 -5.68
CA LYS A 163 28.35 4.01 -5.61
C LYS A 163 29.49 5.00 -5.32
N ASP A 164 29.26 6.29 -5.53
CA ASP A 164 30.25 7.35 -5.33
C ASP A 164 30.23 7.94 -3.90
N GLY A 165 29.38 7.45 -2.99
CA GLY A 165 29.48 7.74 -1.55
C GLY A 165 29.29 9.19 -1.14
N VAL A 166 28.72 10.05 -2.00
CA VAL A 166 28.45 11.45 -1.65
C VAL A 166 27.08 11.55 -1.00
N GLU A 167 27.06 11.68 0.32
CA GLU A 167 25.89 12.14 1.07
C GLU A 167 25.67 13.63 0.75
N TYR A 168 24.52 13.98 0.16
CA TYR A 168 24.04 15.36 0.17
C TYR A 168 23.26 15.57 1.46
N GLY A 169 23.87 16.35 2.38
CA GLY A 169 23.27 16.79 3.63
C GLY A 169 22.19 17.86 3.47
#